data_AF-A0A512HSQ2-F1
#
_entry.id   AF-A0A512HSQ2-F1
#
_cell.length_a   1.000
_cell.length_b   1.000
_cell.length_c   1.000
_cell.angle_alpha   90.00
_cell.angle_beta   90.00
_cell.angle_gamma   90.00
#
_symmetry.space_group_name_H-M   'P 1'
#
loop_
_entity.id
_entity.type
_entity.pdbx_description
1 polymer ?
#
loop_
_entity_poly.entity_id
_entity_poly.type
_entity_poly.pdbx_seq_one_letter_code
_entity_poly.pdbx_strand_id
1 'polypeptide(L)'
;MQIALILTGVVLVGWFIVQRSVLLVPAVVVLAFLAVPASLPSAVTLGPFSAQLHEPVLAVAVVWAVATHRGSSYAGIRIGALLVLLLLGAISGVLHGNGLVPLIGDLRPLMYLIGAMVVASRLVGTPVWPTVLRTVVLVLWVSATVTAAGSVAGLTVAGQIESASLSDPLAAAGATRLVTSATYLAVAALCGVIAEAVAGLHPLLSRWYVVVPASAIMVLSFSRNNLLALLAAVVVAILWARSARALVYTCGAAILVATIAVTLHVGSPVIGEVPGGAYVNRQVDGYVGRVIEGLGEKSFSSDPSVLYRTDIENPHLMRAFGDSPIAGHGFGHAYKAPMSSQNVFFQDAARYYAHNYYLWLAVKTGIVGLLLFIFALVAPIAAAIQTSNRDALGPAAALAGLLAISVVGPMPNNIPTSTLVGLVAGALVGILGMVQSRRPASTNTILPAQSKKEPVPC
;
A
#
# COMPACT_ATOMS: atom_id res chain seq x y z
N MET A 1 29.53 0.12 21.45
CA MET A 1 30.23 0.34 20.15
C MET A 1 29.29 0.28 18.94
N GLN A 2 28.49 -0.78 18.75
CA GLN A 2 27.56 -0.90 17.60
C GLN A 2 26.52 0.23 17.51
N ILE A 3 25.90 0.62 18.63
CA ILE A 3 24.92 1.73 18.66
C ILE A 3 25.56 3.05 18.21
N ALA A 4 26.78 3.34 18.69
CA ALA A 4 27.49 4.56 18.31
C ALA A 4 27.85 4.58 16.81
N LEU A 5 28.27 3.45 16.24
CA LEU A 5 28.54 3.34 14.80
C LEU A 5 27.27 3.51 13.96
N ILE A 6 26.15 2.94 14.39
CA ILE A 6 24.85 3.10 13.72
C ILE A 6 24.40 4.56 13.79
N LEU A 7 24.47 5.19 14.97
CA LEU A 7 24.10 6.60 15.15
C LEU A 7 24.97 7.53 14.31
N THR A 8 26.29 7.33 14.31
CA THR A 8 27.22 8.11 13.48
C THR A 8 26.94 7.91 12.00
N GLY A 9 26.69 6.66 11.56
CA GLY A 9 26.29 6.37 10.19
C GLY A 9 24.99 7.08 9.79
N VAL A 10 23.97 7.04 10.65
CA VAL A 10 22.69 7.74 10.45
C VAL A 10 22.89 9.25 10.39
N VAL A 11 23.73 9.83 11.25
CA VAL A 11 24.02 11.28 11.25
C VAL A 11 24.77 11.69 9.99
N LEU A 12 25.80 10.95 9.57
CA LEU A 12 26.58 11.27 8.37
C LEU A 12 25.75 11.11 7.11
N VAL A 13 24.96 10.04 7.01
CA VAL A 13 24.03 9.81 5.91
C VAL A 13 22.94 10.89 5.91
N GLY A 14 22.37 11.21 7.07
CA GLY A 14 21.39 12.29 7.22
C GLY A 14 21.95 13.64 6.77
N TRP A 15 23.16 13.99 7.22
CA TRP A 15 23.85 15.22 6.83
C TRP A 15 24.12 15.28 5.32
N PHE A 16 24.66 14.19 4.75
CA PHE A 16 24.92 14.10 3.31
C PHE A 16 23.63 14.24 2.49
N ILE A 17 22.56 13.58 2.93
CA ILE A 17 21.27 13.64 2.25
C ILE A 17 20.64 15.03 2.39
N VAL A 18 20.81 15.74 3.51
CA VAL A 18 20.35 17.13 3.65
C VAL A 18 21.08 18.06 2.68
N GLN A 19 22.39 17.86 2.49
CA GLN A 19 23.18 18.59 1.48
C GLN A 19 22.76 18.24 0.05
N ARG A 20 22.28 17.01 -0.17
CA ARG A 20 21.77 16.49 -1.45
C ARG A 20 20.27 16.25 -1.38
N SER A 21 19.50 17.28 -1.08
CA SER A 21 18.06 17.17 -0.78
C SER A 21 17.22 16.43 -1.83
N VAL A 22 17.65 16.42 -3.10
CA VAL A 22 17.06 15.62 -4.19
C VAL A 22 17.07 14.11 -3.91
N LEU A 23 17.95 13.62 -3.03
CA LEU A 23 18.08 12.20 -2.66
C LEU A 23 17.26 11.79 -1.43
N LEU A 24 16.63 12.74 -0.72
CA LEU A 24 15.85 12.45 0.50
C LEU A 24 14.74 11.43 0.24
N VAL A 25 13.91 11.69 -0.77
CA VAL A 25 12.75 10.82 -1.06
C VAL A 25 13.16 9.49 -1.69
N PRO A 26 14.11 9.44 -2.65
CA PRO A 26 14.73 8.19 -3.04
C PRO A 26 15.22 7.35 -1.86
N ALA A 27 15.88 7.96 -0.87
CA ALA A 27 16.34 7.26 0.33
C ALA A 27 15.18 6.70 1.16
N VAL A 28 14.07 7.44 1.34
CA VAL A 28 12.86 6.91 1.98
C VAL A 28 12.35 5.67 1.24
N VAL A 29 12.25 5.72 -0.09
CA VAL A 29 11.76 4.59 -0.90
C VAL A 29 12.68 3.36 -0.76
N VAL A 30 13.99 3.55 -0.82
CA VAL A 30 14.96 2.46 -0.62
C VAL A 30 14.84 1.87 0.78
N LEU A 31 14.92 2.69 1.82
CA LEU A 31 14.89 2.22 3.21
C LEU A 31 13.56 1.59 3.61
N ALA A 32 12.45 2.02 3.00
CA ALA A 32 11.13 1.47 3.30
C ALA A 32 10.84 0.16 2.55
N PHE A 33 11.27 0.03 1.29
CA PHE A 33 10.76 -1.02 0.41
C PHE A 33 11.83 -1.94 -0.19
N LEU A 34 13.12 -1.71 0.06
CA LEU A 34 14.15 -2.62 -0.39
C LEU A 34 14.08 -3.92 0.41
N ALA A 35 13.91 -5.06 -0.29
CA ALA A 35 14.11 -6.36 0.32
C ALA A 35 15.60 -6.58 0.57
N VAL A 36 15.95 -6.91 1.81
CA VAL A 36 17.33 -7.12 2.24
C VAL A 36 17.49 -8.49 2.89
N PRO A 37 18.69 -9.08 2.91
CA PRO A 37 18.97 -10.26 3.72
C PRO A 37 18.63 -10.02 5.20
N ALA A 38 18.20 -11.06 5.91
CA ALA A 38 17.81 -10.98 7.33
C ALA A 38 18.96 -10.56 8.26
N SER A 39 20.21 -10.64 7.80
CA SER A 39 21.40 -10.15 8.52
C SER A 39 21.49 -8.63 8.57
N LEU A 40 20.77 -7.91 7.69
CA LEU A 40 20.73 -6.46 7.70
C LEU A 40 19.54 -5.96 8.53
N PRO A 41 19.79 -5.15 9.58
CA PRO A 41 18.71 -4.61 10.40
C PRO A 41 17.88 -3.62 9.59
N SER A 42 16.56 -3.80 9.56
CA SER A 42 15.60 -2.82 9.02
C SER A 42 15.12 -1.82 10.07
N ALA A 43 15.35 -2.12 11.35
CA ALA A 43 14.94 -1.31 12.49
C ALA A 43 16.01 -1.28 13.59
N VAL A 44 15.97 -0.22 14.39
CA VAL A 44 16.79 -0.03 15.59
C VAL A 44 15.86 -0.06 16.79
N THR A 45 16.11 -0.96 17.74
CA THR A 45 15.33 -1.07 18.98
C THR A 45 15.98 -0.27 20.09
N LEU A 46 15.21 0.64 20.69
CA LEU A 46 15.58 1.52 21.81
C LEU A 46 14.56 1.32 22.95
N GLY A 47 14.88 0.42 23.89
CA GLY A 47 13.95 0.05 24.97
C GLY A 47 12.68 -0.62 24.42
N PRO A 48 11.46 -0.19 24.81
CA PRO A 48 10.21 -0.77 24.32
C PRO A 48 9.83 -0.27 22.91
N PHE A 49 10.62 0.62 22.31
CA PHE A 49 10.34 1.21 21.00
C PHE A 49 11.31 0.65 19.95
N SER A 50 10.81 0.42 18.73
CA SER A 50 11.63 0.02 17.58
C SER A 50 11.40 0.99 16.44
N ALA A 51 12.44 1.67 15.95
CA ALA A 51 12.40 2.64 14.86
C ALA A 51 12.91 2.03 13.56
N GLN A 52 12.07 1.98 12.52
CA GLN A 52 12.49 1.59 11.19
C GLN A 52 13.41 2.66 10.60
N LEU A 53 14.41 2.24 9.83
CA LEU A 53 15.43 3.16 9.29
C LEU A 53 14.85 4.27 8.40
N HIS A 54 13.72 4.03 7.72
CA HIS A 54 13.09 5.02 6.85
C HIS A 54 12.34 6.14 7.59
N GLU A 55 12.03 5.96 8.88
CA GLU A 55 11.20 6.90 9.64
C GLU A 55 11.83 8.27 9.86
N PRO A 56 13.08 8.38 10.40
CA PRO A 56 13.72 9.68 10.56
C PRO A 56 13.94 10.36 9.21
N VAL A 57 14.25 9.58 8.16
CA VAL A 57 14.44 10.10 6.80
C VAL A 57 13.12 10.63 6.23
N LEU A 58 11.99 9.97 6.49
CA LEU A 58 10.66 10.46 6.10
C LEU A 58 10.32 11.75 6.84
N ALA A 59 10.62 11.87 8.13
CA ALA A 59 10.39 13.11 8.88
C ALA A 59 11.19 14.30 8.28
N VAL A 60 12.47 14.09 7.96
CA VAL A 60 13.29 15.11 7.29
C VAL A 60 12.75 15.43 5.89
N ALA A 61 12.32 14.41 5.13
CA ALA A 61 11.72 14.60 3.82
C ALA A 61 10.42 15.43 3.87
N VAL A 62 9.59 15.25 4.92
CA VAL A 62 8.39 16.07 5.15
C VAL A 62 8.76 17.53 5.37
N VAL A 63 9.69 17.81 6.28
CA VAL A 63 10.14 19.19 6.56
C VAL A 63 10.70 19.84 5.30
N TRP A 64 11.58 19.13 4.59
CA TRP A 64 12.14 19.61 3.33
C TRP A 64 11.07 19.87 2.27
N ALA A 65 10.15 18.93 2.03
CA ALA A 65 9.10 19.07 1.03
C ALA A 65 8.20 20.27 1.33
N VAL A 66 7.82 20.47 2.60
CA VAL A 66 7.02 21.63 3.04
C VAL A 66 7.78 22.95 2.86
N ALA A 67 9.06 22.98 3.18
CA ALA A 67 9.89 24.19 3.08
C ALA A 67 10.20 24.61 1.64
N THR A 68 10.31 23.65 0.70
CA THR A 68 10.81 23.90 -0.65
C THR A 68 9.75 23.87 -1.75
N HIS A 69 8.62 23.20 -1.51
CA HIS A 69 7.59 22.99 -2.53
C HIS A 69 6.21 23.38 -1.99
N ARG A 70 5.47 24.17 -2.79
CA ARG A 70 4.10 24.55 -2.46
C ARG A 70 3.15 23.39 -2.67
N GLY A 71 2.31 23.10 -1.69
CA GLY A 71 1.22 22.15 -1.83
C GLY A 71 0.02 22.75 -2.57
N SER A 72 -0.77 21.92 -3.26
CA SER A 72 -2.07 22.34 -3.77
C SER A 72 -3.10 22.41 -2.63
N SER A 73 -4.08 23.30 -2.74
CA SER A 73 -5.21 23.38 -1.78
C SER A 73 -5.98 22.06 -1.74
N TYR A 74 -6.14 21.41 -2.89
CA TYR A 74 -6.76 20.09 -2.99
C TYR A 74 -6.06 19.04 -2.13
N ALA A 75 -4.73 18.95 -2.21
CA ALA A 75 -3.96 18.05 -1.36
C ALA A 75 -4.03 18.46 0.13
N GLY A 76 -3.93 19.76 0.41
CA GLY A 76 -4.02 20.32 1.76
C GLY A 76 -5.30 19.93 2.50
N ILE A 77 -6.46 19.99 1.83
CA ILE A 77 -7.76 19.61 2.42
C ILE A 77 -7.79 18.11 2.79
N ARG A 78 -7.26 17.23 1.94
CA ARG A 78 -7.24 15.77 2.20
C ARG A 78 -6.27 15.40 3.33
N ILE A 79 -5.09 16.03 3.35
CA ILE A 79 -4.11 15.90 4.43
C ILE A 79 -4.72 16.41 5.74
N GLY A 80 -5.40 17.55 5.70
CA GLY A 80 -6.13 18.12 6.84
C GLY A 80 -7.17 17.16 7.41
N ALA A 81 -7.96 16.50 6.56
CA ALA A 81 -8.94 15.50 7.01
C ALA A 81 -8.29 14.33 7.76
N LEU A 82 -7.13 13.83 7.30
CA LEU A 82 -6.39 12.78 8.01
C LEU A 82 -5.76 13.28 9.32
N LEU A 83 -5.28 14.52 9.36
CA LEU A 83 -4.79 15.14 10.59
C LEU A 83 -5.92 15.29 11.62
N VAL A 84 -7.11 15.72 11.19
CA VAL A 84 -8.30 15.79 12.06
C VAL A 84 -8.66 14.40 12.58
N LEU A 85 -8.70 13.37 11.71
CA LEU A 85 -8.91 11.99 12.13
C LEU A 85 -7.89 11.57 13.20
N LEU A 86 -6.60 11.85 12.96
CA LEU A 86 -5.51 11.50 13.87
C LEU A 86 -5.68 12.19 15.23
N LEU A 87 -5.99 13.48 15.24
CA LEU A 87 -6.23 14.25 16.46
C LEU A 87 -7.47 13.76 17.22
N LEU A 88 -8.57 13.50 16.53
CA LEU A 88 -9.80 12.98 17.15
C LEU A 88 -9.55 11.61 17.81
N GLY A 89 -8.87 10.69 17.12
CA GLY A 89 -8.52 9.39 17.68
C GLY A 89 -7.56 9.50 18.86
N ALA A 90 -6.56 10.39 18.81
CA ALA A 90 -5.61 10.60 19.89
C ALA A 90 -6.29 11.18 21.14
N ILE A 91 -7.06 12.26 20.97
CA ILE A 91 -7.77 12.95 22.05
C ILE A 91 -8.76 11.99 22.69
N SER A 92 -9.58 11.29 21.88
CA SER A 92 -10.50 10.26 22.37
C SER A 92 -9.76 9.17 23.15
N GLY A 93 -8.60 8.72 22.67
CA GLY A 93 -7.80 7.70 23.35
C GLY A 93 -7.32 8.13 24.73
N VAL A 94 -6.84 9.37 24.85
CA VAL A 94 -6.44 9.96 26.14
C VAL A 94 -7.63 10.13 27.08
N LEU A 95 -8.76 10.63 26.58
CA LEU A 95 -9.97 10.85 27.38
C LEU A 95 -10.57 9.54 27.93
N HIS A 96 -10.49 8.44 27.19
CA HIS A 96 -10.91 7.11 27.65
C HIS A 96 -9.85 6.40 28.51
N GLY A 97 -8.70 7.03 28.78
CA GLY A 97 -7.64 6.44 29.59
C GLY A 97 -6.92 5.26 28.93
N ASN A 98 -6.90 5.20 27.60
CA ASN A 98 -6.17 4.15 26.88
C ASN A 98 -4.66 4.25 27.17
N GLY A 99 -3.97 3.10 27.20
CA GLY A 99 -2.54 3.05 27.47
C GLY A 99 -1.72 3.85 26.45
N LEU A 100 -0.69 4.57 26.91
CA LEU A 100 0.14 5.42 26.05
C LEU A 100 0.89 4.62 24.97
N VAL A 101 1.42 3.45 25.31
CA VAL A 101 2.17 2.59 24.37
C VAL A 101 1.30 2.12 23.19
N PRO A 102 0.12 1.49 23.40
CA PRO A 102 -0.73 1.11 22.27
C PRO A 102 -1.33 2.31 21.54
N LEU A 103 -1.57 3.44 22.23
CA LEU A 103 -1.98 4.69 21.57
C LEU A 103 -0.93 5.19 20.58
N ILE A 104 0.35 5.23 20.97
CA ILE A 104 1.46 5.57 20.08
C ILE A 104 1.57 4.53 18.95
N GLY A 105 1.37 3.25 19.26
CA GLY A 105 1.34 2.17 18.28
C GLY A 105 0.33 2.40 17.16
N ASP A 106 -0.88 2.85 17.50
CA ASP A 106 -1.94 3.17 16.54
C ASP A 106 -1.66 4.47 15.76
N LEU A 107 -1.11 5.50 16.41
CA LEU A 107 -0.82 6.79 15.79
C LEU A 107 0.27 6.72 14.73
N ARG A 108 1.30 5.95 15.04
CA ARG A 108 2.58 6.00 14.35
C ARG A 108 2.50 5.63 12.85
N PRO A 109 1.86 4.52 12.44
CA PRO A 109 1.63 4.23 11.02
C PRO A 109 0.83 5.33 10.30
N LEU A 110 -0.20 5.90 10.93
CA LEU A 110 -0.99 6.97 10.33
C LEU A 110 -0.17 8.25 10.13
N MET A 111 0.77 8.56 11.03
CA MET A 111 1.73 9.65 10.82
C MET A 111 2.62 9.40 9.59
N TYR A 112 3.04 8.15 9.33
CA TYR A 112 3.81 7.83 8.13
C TYR A 112 3.00 7.99 6.86
N LEU A 113 1.74 7.55 6.87
CA LEU A 113 0.83 7.76 5.76
C LEU A 113 0.67 9.26 5.46
N ILE A 114 0.40 10.07 6.49
CA ILE A 114 0.23 11.53 6.34
C ILE A 114 1.53 12.17 5.83
N GLY A 115 2.67 11.84 6.43
CA GLY A 115 3.98 12.36 6.04
C GLY A 115 4.33 12.02 4.59
N ALA A 116 4.16 10.75 4.21
CA ALA A 116 4.39 10.30 2.85
C ALA A 116 3.44 10.96 1.84
N MET A 117 2.18 11.20 2.23
CA MET A 117 1.19 11.93 1.43
C MET A 117 1.59 13.40 1.23
N VAL A 118 2.07 14.07 2.28
CA VAL A 118 2.62 15.43 2.23
C VAL A 118 3.79 15.52 1.26
N VAL A 119 4.73 14.57 1.33
CA VAL A 119 5.91 14.52 0.48
C VAL A 119 5.53 14.29 -0.98
N ALA A 120 4.80 13.22 -1.29
CA ALA A 120 4.50 12.87 -2.68
C ALA A 120 3.62 13.93 -3.36
N SER A 121 2.61 14.49 -2.67
CA SER A 121 1.73 15.52 -3.25
C SER A 121 2.42 16.82 -3.65
N ARG A 122 3.57 17.12 -3.04
CA ARG A 122 4.38 18.31 -3.34
C ARG A 122 5.45 18.08 -4.39
N LEU A 123 5.87 16.83 -4.59
CA LEU A 123 6.96 16.49 -5.50
C LEU A 123 6.49 16.07 -6.89
N VAL A 124 5.25 15.61 -7.03
CA VAL A 124 4.68 15.36 -8.36
C VAL A 124 4.81 16.62 -9.22
N GLY A 125 5.33 16.44 -10.44
CA GLY A 125 5.54 17.53 -11.40
C GLY A 125 6.84 18.32 -11.20
N THR A 126 7.61 18.01 -10.16
CA THR A 126 8.93 18.63 -9.93
C THR A 126 10.05 17.83 -10.62
N PRO A 127 11.26 18.41 -10.81
CA PRO A 127 12.41 17.69 -11.35
C PRO A 127 12.88 16.48 -10.51
N VAL A 128 12.44 16.37 -9.25
CA VAL A 128 12.80 15.25 -8.35
C VAL A 128 11.97 14.00 -8.66
N TRP A 129 10.76 14.17 -9.21
CA TRP A 129 9.81 13.08 -9.44
C TRP A 129 10.36 11.95 -10.35
N PRO A 130 11.01 12.23 -11.50
CA PRO A 130 11.61 11.18 -12.33
C PRO A 130 12.66 10.34 -11.58
N THR A 131 13.44 10.97 -10.69
CA THR A 131 14.43 10.26 -9.86
C THR A 131 13.75 9.29 -8.91
N VAL A 132 12.66 9.71 -8.25
CA VAL A 132 11.87 8.83 -7.37
C VAL A 132 11.32 7.62 -8.13
N LEU A 133 10.75 7.83 -9.32
CA LEU A 133 10.24 6.73 -10.16
C LEU A 133 11.33 5.76 -10.59
N ARG A 134 12.52 6.25 -10.98
CA ARG A 134 13.68 5.40 -11.29
C ARG A 134 14.14 4.61 -10.07
N THR A 135 14.12 5.21 -8.89
CA THR A 135 14.43 4.51 -7.63
C THR A 135 13.43 3.40 -7.33
N VAL A 136 12.13 3.60 -7.57
CA VAL A 136 11.14 2.52 -7.45
C VAL A 136 11.49 1.34 -8.36
N VAL A 137 11.83 1.60 -9.63
CA VAL A 137 12.26 0.55 -10.57
C VAL A 137 13.50 -0.19 -10.06
N LEU A 138 14.51 0.55 -9.59
CA LEU A 138 15.72 -0.04 -9.01
C LEU A 138 15.39 -0.93 -7.81
N VAL A 139 14.57 -0.44 -6.88
CA VAL A 139 14.14 -1.18 -5.68
C VAL A 139 13.41 -2.46 -6.07
N LEU A 140 12.54 -2.42 -7.08
CA LEU A 140 11.86 -3.63 -7.59
C LEU A 140 12.85 -4.65 -8.13
N TRP A 141 13.81 -4.25 -8.96
CA TRP A 141 14.81 -5.17 -9.50
C TRP A 141 15.68 -5.80 -8.43
N VAL A 142 16.24 -4.98 -7.53
CA VAL A 142 17.09 -5.49 -6.45
C VAL A 142 16.28 -6.42 -5.54
N SER A 143 15.04 -6.04 -5.21
CA SER A 143 14.18 -6.84 -4.34
C SER A 143 13.74 -8.15 -5.00
N ALA A 144 13.48 -8.14 -6.32
CA ALA A 144 13.17 -9.35 -7.07
C ALA A 144 14.37 -10.31 -7.06
N THR A 145 15.59 -9.80 -7.26
CA THR A 145 16.82 -10.59 -7.17
C THR A 145 17.02 -11.19 -5.78
N VAL A 146 16.86 -10.39 -4.71
CA VAL A 146 17.00 -10.88 -3.33
C VAL A 146 15.91 -11.91 -3.00
N THR A 147 14.67 -11.69 -3.43
CA THR A 147 13.56 -12.63 -3.20
C THR A 147 13.78 -13.94 -3.97
N ALA A 148 14.22 -13.87 -5.23
CA ALA A 148 14.55 -15.05 -6.02
C ALA A 148 15.74 -15.82 -5.43
N ALA A 149 16.79 -15.12 -4.98
CA ALA A 149 17.91 -15.73 -4.27
C ALA A 149 17.46 -16.39 -2.95
N GLY A 150 16.55 -15.76 -2.20
CA GLY A 150 15.91 -16.36 -1.04
C GLY A 150 15.18 -17.66 -1.34
N SER A 151 14.42 -17.66 -2.44
CA SER A 151 13.64 -18.83 -2.86
C SER A 151 14.49 -19.98 -3.39
N VAL A 152 15.55 -19.67 -4.16
CA VAL A 152 16.39 -20.69 -4.82
C VAL A 152 17.54 -21.15 -3.93
N ALA A 153 18.26 -20.22 -3.28
CA ALA A 153 19.46 -20.52 -2.52
C ALA A 153 19.22 -20.65 -1.01
N GLY A 154 17.97 -20.52 -0.55
CA GLY A 154 17.62 -20.56 0.87
C GLY A 154 18.18 -19.38 1.66
N LEU A 155 18.51 -18.27 1.00
CA LEU A 155 18.96 -17.05 1.68
C LEU A 155 17.82 -16.56 2.59
N THR A 156 18.10 -16.39 3.88
CA THR A 156 17.15 -15.80 4.81
C THR A 156 16.95 -14.33 4.44
N VAL A 157 15.75 -13.99 3.97
CA VAL A 157 15.37 -12.61 3.60
C VAL A 157 14.63 -11.97 4.76
N ALA A 158 14.90 -10.69 5.04
CA ALA A 158 14.16 -9.92 6.03
C ALA A 158 12.67 -9.83 5.63
N GLY A 159 11.78 -10.21 6.54
CA GLY A 159 10.35 -10.29 6.28
C GLY A 159 9.72 -11.52 6.95
N GLN A 160 8.56 -11.94 6.43
CA GLN A 160 7.90 -13.17 6.86
C GLN A 160 8.27 -14.30 5.90
N ILE A 161 8.85 -15.37 6.46
CA ILE A 161 9.11 -16.63 5.78
C ILE A 161 8.11 -17.64 6.34
N GLU A 162 7.22 -18.14 5.49
CA GLU A 162 6.20 -19.11 5.88
C GLU A 162 6.20 -20.31 4.91
N SER A 163 5.69 -21.46 5.35
CA SER A 163 5.35 -22.54 4.42
C SER A 163 4.22 -22.09 3.50
N ALA A 164 4.32 -22.39 2.19
CA ALA A 164 3.24 -22.11 1.26
C ALA A 164 2.02 -23.02 1.51
N SER A 165 2.20 -24.18 2.15
CA SER A 165 1.11 -25.10 2.51
C SER A 165 0.16 -24.47 3.55
N LEU A 166 -1.15 -24.62 3.33
CA LEU A 166 -2.19 -24.20 4.29
C LEU A 166 -2.53 -25.29 5.31
N SER A 167 -2.31 -26.57 4.97
CA SER A 167 -2.79 -27.72 5.74
C SER A 167 -1.71 -28.45 6.54
N ASP A 168 -0.43 -28.26 6.20
CA ASP A 168 0.68 -28.91 6.92
C ASP A 168 1.90 -27.96 7.01
N PRO A 169 2.07 -27.26 8.14
CA PRO A 169 3.23 -26.40 8.39
C PRO A 169 4.55 -27.18 8.52
N LEU A 170 4.49 -28.49 8.79
CA LEU A 170 5.65 -29.36 9.05
C LEU A 170 6.09 -30.16 7.82
N ALA A 171 5.36 -30.09 6.71
CA ALA A 171 5.78 -30.66 5.44
C ALA A 171 7.04 -29.95 4.91
N ALA A 172 8.20 -30.47 5.29
CA ALA A 172 9.54 -29.91 5.02
C ALA A 172 9.91 -29.77 3.52
N ALA A 173 9.04 -30.20 2.60
CA ALA A 173 9.28 -30.19 1.16
C ALA A 173 8.47 -29.11 0.38
N GLY A 174 7.65 -28.30 1.07
CA GLY A 174 6.79 -27.29 0.44
C GLY A 174 7.55 -26.06 -0.10
N ALA A 175 6.92 -25.31 -1.02
CA ALA A 175 7.44 -24.02 -1.47
C ALA A 175 7.50 -23.00 -0.32
N THR A 176 8.51 -22.15 -0.34
CA THR A 176 8.69 -21.10 0.67
C THR A 176 7.96 -19.83 0.25
N ARG A 177 7.04 -19.36 1.09
CA ARG A 177 6.38 -18.07 0.94
C ARG A 177 7.29 -16.96 1.44
N LEU A 178 7.61 -16.00 0.57
CA LEU A 178 8.46 -14.85 0.90
C LEU A 178 7.65 -13.55 0.83
N VAL A 179 7.29 -13.01 1.99
CA VAL A 179 6.68 -11.67 2.09
C VAL A 179 7.72 -10.71 2.61
N THR A 180 8.17 -9.82 1.74
CA THR A 180 9.23 -8.83 2.02
C THR A 180 8.64 -7.42 2.09
N SER A 181 9.47 -6.46 2.51
CA SER A 181 9.13 -5.02 2.45
C SER A 181 8.72 -4.55 1.05
N ALA A 182 9.21 -5.22 0.00
CA ALA A 182 8.95 -4.88 -1.40
C ALA A 182 7.62 -5.41 -1.94
N THR A 183 6.99 -6.39 -1.27
CA THR A 183 5.83 -7.11 -1.80
C THR A 183 4.68 -6.17 -2.18
N TYR A 184 4.28 -5.27 -1.28
CA TYR A 184 3.17 -4.37 -1.56
C TYR A 184 3.52 -3.24 -2.52
N LEU A 185 4.80 -2.82 -2.58
CA LEU A 185 5.27 -1.89 -3.61
C LEU A 185 5.16 -2.52 -5.01
N ALA A 186 5.55 -3.79 -5.15
CA ALA A 186 5.39 -4.55 -6.38
C ALA A 186 3.91 -4.67 -6.80
N VAL A 187 3.02 -4.99 -5.85
CA VAL A 187 1.57 -5.03 -6.10
C VAL A 187 1.03 -3.67 -6.56
N ALA A 188 1.39 -2.59 -5.88
CA ALA A 188 0.97 -1.23 -6.25
C ALA A 188 1.47 -0.84 -7.65
N ALA A 189 2.72 -1.16 -7.98
CA ALA A 189 3.30 -0.91 -9.31
C ALA A 189 2.57 -1.70 -10.41
N LEU A 190 2.27 -2.99 -10.16
CA LEU A 190 1.49 -3.82 -11.09
C LEU A 190 0.07 -3.30 -11.27
N CYS A 191 -0.61 -2.89 -10.18
CA CYS A 191 -1.93 -2.30 -10.25
C CYS A 191 -1.96 -1.09 -11.19
N GLY A 192 -0.97 -0.20 -11.08
CA GLY A 192 -0.87 0.97 -11.97
C GLY A 192 -0.63 0.60 -13.43
N VAL A 193 0.35 -0.27 -13.69
CA VAL A 193 0.72 -0.67 -15.06
C VAL A 193 -0.38 -1.50 -15.75
N ILE A 194 -1.05 -2.40 -15.01
CA ILE A 194 -2.19 -3.18 -15.53
C ILE A 194 -3.35 -2.25 -15.82
N ALA A 195 -3.65 -1.27 -14.96
CA ALA A 195 -4.71 -0.32 -15.21
C ALA A 195 -4.46 0.51 -16.49
N GLU A 196 -3.23 0.99 -16.70
CA GLU A 196 -2.83 1.68 -17.93
C GLU A 196 -2.97 0.78 -19.17
N ALA A 197 -2.63 -0.51 -19.06
CA ALA A 197 -2.78 -1.48 -20.15
C ALA A 197 -4.25 -1.78 -20.47
N VAL A 198 -5.08 -2.03 -19.47
CA VAL A 198 -6.53 -2.25 -19.62
C VAL A 198 -7.21 -1.02 -20.23
N ALA A 199 -6.80 0.18 -19.84
CA ALA A 199 -7.31 1.42 -20.41
C ALA A 199 -6.78 1.72 -21.83
N GLY A 200 -5.86 0.91 -22.36
CA GLY A 200 -5.28 1.09 -23.69
C GLY A 200 -4.31 2.27 -23.79
N LEU A 201 -3.75 2.74 -22.67
CA LEU A 201 -2.78 3.84 -22.65
C LEU A 201 -1.37 3.35 -23.02
N HIS A 202 -0.95 2.24 -22.43
CA HIS A 202 0.38 1.65 -22.66
C HIS A 202 0.29 0.13 -22.65
N PRO A 203 0.86 -0.58 -23.64
CA PRO A 203 0.87 -2.04 -23.62
C PRO A 203 1.75 -2.54 -22.47
N LEU A 204 1.36 -3.64 -21.83
CA LEU A 204 2.03 -4.21 -20.66
C LEU A 204 3.54 -4.41 -20.89
N LEU A 205 3.91 -4.93 -22.06
CA LEU A 205 5.30 -5.21 -22.44
C LEU A 205 6.18 -3.95 -22.60
N SER A 206 5.59 -2.78 -22.88
CA SER A 206 6.37 -1.52 -22.94
C SER A 206 6.91 -1.11 -21.56
N ARG A 207 6.35 -1.68 -20.49
CA ARG A 207 6.74 -1.46 -19.10
C ARG A 207 7.39 -2.70 -18.48
N TRP A 208 8.06 -3.54 -19.29
CA TRP A 208 8.70 -4.78 -18.82
C TRP A 208 9.64 -4.55 -17.62
N TYR A 209 10.33 -3.42 -17.58
CA TYR A 209 11.24 -3.05 -16.49
C TYR A 209 10.54 -2.86 -15.13
N VAL A 210 9.20 -2.72 -15.10
CA VAL A 210 8.38 -2.77 -13.89
C VAL A 210 7.69 -4.13 -13.76
N VAL A 211 7.07 -4.58 -14.85
CA VAL A 211 6.20 -5.78 -14.85
C VAL A 211 6.98 -7.02 -14.46
N VAL A 212 8.17 -7.23 -15.01
CA VAL A 212 8.99 -8.43 -14.74
C VAL A 212 9.38 -8.55 -13.26
N PRO A 213 10.09 -7.57 -12.65
CA PRO A 213 10.50 -7.70 -11.26
C PRO A 213 9.30 -7.68 -10.30
N ALA A 214 8.28 -6.87 -10.57
CA ALA A 214 7.11 -6.81 -9.69
C ALA A 214 6.29 -8.12 -9.74
N SER A 215 6.15 -8.74 -10.92
CA SER A 215 5.48 -10.05 -11.04
C SER A 215 6.26 -11.14 -10.34
N ALA A 216 7.60 -11.16 -10.45
CA ALA A 216 8.44 -12.11 -9.73
C ALA A 216 8.24 -12.01 -8.20
N ILE A 217 8.28 -10.80 -7.64
CA ILE A 217 8.02 -10.57 -6.20
C ILE A 217 6.59 -11.00 -5.83
N MET A 218 5.60 -10.62 -6.64
CA MET A 218 4.19 -10.92 -6.37
C MET A 218 3.90 -12.43 -6.38
N VAL A 219 4.43 -13.17 -7.36
CA VAL A 219 4.25 -14.62 -7.49
C VAL A 219 4.91 -15.34 -6.30
N LEU A 220 6.16 -14.99 -5.96
CA LEU A 220 6.90 -15.59 -4.83
C LEU A 220 6.35 -15.23 -3.44
N SER A 221 5.38 -14.30 -3.36
CA SER A 221 4.72 -13.94 -2.11
C SER A 221 3.52 -14.82 -1.74
N PHE A 222 3.05 -15.66 -2.69
CA PHE A 222 1.91 -16.58 -2.53
C PHE A 222 0.70 -15.97 -1.79
N SER A 223 0.37 -14.71 -2.07
CA SER A 223 -0.64 -13.96 -1.31
C SER A 223 -1.93 -13.81 -2.08
N ARG A 224 -3.04 -14.35 -1.53
CA ARG A 224 -4.42 -14.15 -2.03
C ARG A 224 -4.80 -12.66 -2.09
N ASN A 225 -4.25 -11.85 -1.19
CA ASN A 225 -4.52 -10.42 -1.13
C ASN A 225 -4.08 -9.69 -2.41
N ASN A 226 -3.08 -10.20 -3.12
CA ASN A 226 -2.61 -9.60 -4.37
C ASN A 226 -3.70 -9.65 -5.45
N LEU A 227 -4.49 -10.74 -5.51
CA LEU A 227 -5.59 -10.87 -6.46
C LEU A 227 -6.68 -9.82 -6.21
N LEU A 228 -6.99 -9.54 -4.94
CA LEU A 228 -7.96 -8.51 -4.55
C LEU A 228 -7.50 -7.12 -5.01
N ALA A 229 -6.20 -6.82 -4.88
CA ALA A 229 -5.65 -5.56 -5.37
C ALA A 229 -5.72 -5.43 -6.89
N LEU A 230 -5.32 -6.48 -7.62
CA LEU A 230 -5.38 -6.52 -9.08
C LEU A 230 -6.82 -6.37 -9.58
N LEU A 231 -7.77 -7.05 -8.94
CA LEU A 231 -9.19 -6.93 -9.27
C LEU A 231 -9.69 -5.49 -9.09
N ALA A 232 -9.37 -4.85 -7.96
CA ALA A 232 -9.74 -3.45 -7.73
C ALA A 232 -9.11 -2.51 -8.76
N ALA A 233 -7.85 -2.72 -9.14
CA ALA A 233 -7.17 -1.95 -10.17
C ALA A 233 -7.84 -2.09 -11.55
N VAL A 234 -8.23 -3.31 -11.93
CA VAL A 234 -8.97 -3.59 -13.17
C VAL A 234 -10.33 -2.91 -13.17
N VAL A 235 -11.07 -2.98 -12.05
CA VAL A 235 -12.36 -2.27 -11.91
C VAL A 235 -12.19 -0.76 -12.09
N VAL A 236 -11.19 -0.15 -11.44
CA VAL A 236 -10.88 1.27 -11.64
C VAL A 236 -10.56 1.58 -13.10
N ALA A 237 -9.76 0.74 -13.77
CA ALA A 237 -9.40 0.94 -15.17
C ALA A 237 -10.61 0.86 -16.11
N ILE A 238 -11.51 -0.10 -15.90
CA ILE A 238 -12.75 -0.24 -16.69
C ILE A 238 -13.66 0.97 -16.46
N LEU A 239 -13.87 1.38 -15.20
CA LEU A 239 -14.69 2.55 -14.86
C LEU A 239 -14.11 3.86 -15.40
N TRP A 240 -12.78 3.98 -15.43
CA TRP A 240 -12.06 5.11 -15.99
C TRP A 240 -12.17 5.13 -17.53
N ALA A 241 -11.97 3.99 -18.19
CA ALA A 241 -11.95 3.89 -19.65
C ALA A 241 -13.36 3.97 -20.27
N ARG A 242 -14.39 3.55 -19.54
CA ARG A 242 -15.81 3.54 -19.97
C ARG A 242 -16.01 2.94 -21.37
N SER A 243 -15.27 1.88 -21.67
CA SER A 243 -15.19 1.30 -23.01
C SER A 243 -15.30 -0.22 -22.98
N ALA A 244 -16.12 -0.77 -23.87
CA ALA A 244 -16.22 -2.22 -24.09
C ALA A 244 -14.87 -2.84 -24.49
N ARG A 245 -13.98 -2.07 -25.13
CA ARG A 245 -12.64 -2.56 -25.48
C ARG A 245 -11.80 -2.90 -24.25
N ALA A 246 -11.90 -2.10 -23.19
CA ALA A 246 -11.20 -2.36 -21.93
C ALA A 246 -11.71 -3.66 -21.28
N LEU A 247 -13.02 -3.91 -21.34
CA LEU A 247 -13.62 -5.15 -20.87
C LEU A 247 -13.13 -6.36 -21.69
N VAL A 248 -13.19 -6.28 -23.02
CA VAL A 248 -12.71 -7.36 -23.90
C VAL A 248 -11.23 -7.64 -23.69
N TYR A 249 -10.40 -6.60 -23.58
CA TYR A 249 -8.97 -6.76 -23.30
C TYR A 249 -8.74 -7.46 -21.95
N THR A 250 -9.49 -7.06 -20.91
CA THR A 250 -9.43 -7.68 -19.59
C THR A 250 -9.80 -9.16 -19.66
N CYS A 251 -10.91 -9.51 -20.32
CA CYS A 251 -11.32 -10.90 -20.51
C CYS A 251 -10.26 -11.70 -21.27
N GLY A 252 -9.71 -11.14 -22.36
CA GLY A 252 -8.64 -11.79 -23.12
C GLY A 252 -7.38 -12.02 -22.30
N ALA A 253 -6.95 -11.04 -21.50
CA ALA A 253 -5.81 -11.17 -20.61
C ALA A 253 -6.06 -12.21 -19.50
N ALA A 254 -7.27 -12.23 -18.91
CA ALA A 254 -7.65 -13.21 -17.91
C ALA A 254 -7.64 -14.64 -18.48
N ILE A 255 -8.19 -14.83 -19.68
CA ILE A 255 -8.15 -16.11 -20.40
C ILE A 255 -6.70 -16.52 -20.67
N LEU A 256 -5.84 -15.60 -21.14
CA LEU A 256 -4.44 -15.90 -21.38
C LEU A 256 -3.71 -16.34 -20.09
N VAL A 257 -3.90 -15.63 -18.98
CA VAL A 257 -3.31 -15.99 -17.69
C VAL A 257 -3.82 -17.35 -17.21
N ALA A 258 -5.13 -17.60 -17.33
CA ALA A 258 -5.73 -18.90 -16.99
C ALA A 258 -5.15 -20.03 -17.85
N THR A 259 -5.02 -19.82 -19.16
CA THR A 259 -4.42 -20.78 -20.08
C THR A 259 -2.97 -21.07 -19.70
N ILE A 260 -2.16 -20.04 -19.42
CA ILE A 260 -0.77 -20.23 -18.96
C ILE A 260 -0.73 -21.04 -17.67
N ALA A 261 -1.59 -20.71 -16.70
CA ALA A 261 -1.65 -21.44 -15.43
C ALA A 261 -2.03 -22.92 -15.63
N VAL A 262 -3.05 -23.20 -16.46
CA VAL A 262 -3.45 -24.57 -16.80
C VAL A 262 -2.34 -25.30 -17.54
N THR A 263 -1.68 -24.67 -18.50
CA THR A 263 -0.55 -25.27 -19.24
C THR A 263 0.61 -25.59 -18.31
N LEU A 264 0.96 -24.69 -17.38
CA LEU A 264 2.03 -24.94 -16.39
C LEU A 264 1.66 -26.08 -15.44
N HIS A 265 0.40 -26.15 -15.02
CA HIS A 265 -0.08 -27.21 -14.13
C HIS A 265 -0.11 -28.58 -14.82
N VAL A 266 -0.71 -28.67 -16.02
CA VAL A 266 -0.79 -29.91 -16.81
C VAL A 266 0.59 -30.34 -17.31
N GLY A 267 1.45 -29.40 -17.68
CA GLY A 267 2.81 -29.66 -18.12
C GLY A 267 3.79 -29.97 -16.98
N SER A 268 3.37 -29.84 -15.72
CA SER A 268 4.22 -30.02 -14.54
C SER A 268 5.00 -31.34 -14.57
N PRO A 269 4.43 -32.52 -14.90
CA PRO A 269 5.20 -33.78 -14.94
C PRO A 269 6.40 -33.72 -15.89
N VAL A 270 6.21 -33.13 -17.08
CA VAL A 270 7.26 -33.00 -18.10
C VAL A 270 8.29 -31.93 -17.70
N ILE A 271 7.81 -30.81 -17.14
CA ILE A 271 8.70 -29.75 -16.62
C ILE A 271 9.59 -30.34 -15.52
N GLY A 272 9.10 -31.26 -14.69
CA GLY A 272 9.86 -31.84 -13.59
C GLY A 272 11.13 -32.59 -14.01
N GLU A 273 11.18 -33.08 -15.26
CA GLU A 273 12.30 -33.88 -15.78
C GLU A 273 13.50 -33.03 -16.22
N VAL A 274 13.32 -31.72 -16.47
CA VAL A 274 14.41 -30.84 -16.89
C VAL A 274 15.19 -30.25 -15.70
N PRO A 275 16.47 -29.89 -15.86
CA PRO A 275 17.24 -29.21 -14.81
C PRO A 275 16.53 -27.94 -14.31
N GLY A 276 16.25 -27.88 -13.01
CA GLY A 276 15.50 -26.78 -12.37
C GLY A 276 13.97 -26.91 -12.44
N GLY A 277 13.46 -27.86 -13.23
CA GLY A 277 12.05 -28.14 -13.41
C GLY A 277 11.29 -28.46 -12.12
N ALA A 278 11.87 -29.30 -11.27
CA ALA A 278 11.31 -29.63 -9.96
C ALA A 278 11.16 -28.41 -9.03
N TYR A 279 12.01 -27.38 -9.19
CA TYR A 279 11.82 -26.13 -8.46
C TYR A 279 10.60 -25.37 -9.00
N VAL A 280 10.50 -25.22 -10.32
CA VAL A 280 9.35 -24.55 -10.98
C VAL A 280 8.03 -25.22 -10.59
N ASN A 281 7.96 -26.54 -10.65
CA ASN A 281 6.77 -27.30 -10.25
C ASN A 281 6.37 -27.01 -8.81
N ARG A 282 7.32 -27.05 -7.87
CA ARG A 282 7.04 -26.70 -6.46
C ARG A 282 6.46 -25.29 -6.31
N GLN A 283 6.97 -24.31 -7.06
CA GLN A 283 6.41 -22.95 -7.04
C GLN A 283 4.99 -22.92 -7.63
N VAL A 284 4.75 -23.60 -8.75
CA VAL A 284 3.43 -23.69 -9.39
C VAL A 284 2.43 -24.36 -8.46
N ASP A 285 2.75 -25.53 -7.93
CA ASP A 285 1.88 -26.31 -7.04
C ASP A 285 1.60 -25.55 -5.75
N GLY A 286 2.61 -24.92 -5.15
CA GLY A 286 2.44 -24.06 -3.98
C GLY A 286 1.54 -22.86 -4.25
N TYR A 287 1.61 -22.28 -5.45
CA TYR A 287 0.78 -21.13 -5.83
C TYR A 287 -0.65 -21.55 -6.11
N VAL A 288 -0.85 -22.64 -6.86
CA VAL A 288 -2.18 -23.21 -7.11
C VAL A 288 -2.86 -23.57 -5.78
N GLY A 289 -2.19 -24.35 -4.93
CA GLY A 289 -2.76 -24.78 -3.65
C GLY A 289 -3.09 -23.62 -2.70
N ARG A 290 -2.19 -22.64 -2.57
CA ARG A 290 -2.41 -21.53 -1.62
C ARG A 290 -3.32 -20.44 -2.16
N VAL A 291 -3.16 -20.07 -3.43
CA VAL A 291 -3.80 -18.88 -4.00
C VAL A 291 -5.09 -19.24 -4.72
N ILE A 292 -5.08 -20.29 -5.56
CA ILE A 292 -6.26 -20.65 -6.36
C ILE A 292 -7.21 -21.54 -5.56
N GLU A 293 -6.74 -22.67 -5.07
CA GLU A 293 -7.53 -23.58 -4.24
C GLU A 293 -7.86 -22.96 -2.88
N GLY A 294 -7.01 -22.05 -2.39
CA GLY A 294 -7.26 -21.23 -1.21
C GLY A 294 -8.44 -20.26 -1.32
N LEU A 295 -9.07 -20.11 -2.50
CA LEU A 295 -10.33 -19.38 -2.69
C LEU A 295 -11.56 -20.28 -2.60
N GLY A 296 -11.40 -21.60 -2.48
CA GLY A 296 -12.50 -22.54 -2.34
C GLY A 296 -13.15 -22.49 -0.95
N GLU A 297 -14.44 -22.81 -0.89
CA GLU A 297 -15.23 -22.86 0.36
C GLU A 297 -14.58 -23.75 1.43
N LYS A 298 -14.10 -24.93 1.04
CA LYS A 298 -13.41 -25.87 1.93
C LYS A 298 -12.19 -25.22 2.60
N SER A 299 -11.40 -24.48 1.83
CA SER A 299 -10.22 -23.77 2.32
C SER A 299 -10.59 -22.66 3.31
N PHE A 300 -11.69 -21.95 3.10
CA PHE A 300 -12.15 -20.94 4.07
C PHE A 300 -12.59 -21.57 5.40
N SER A 301 -13.24 -22.73 5.35
CA SER A 301 -13.72 -23.43 6.55
C SER A 301 -12.62 -24.08 7.40
N SER A 302 -11.42 -24.28 6.85
CA SER A 302 -10.31 -24.95 7.52
C SER A 302 -9.09 -24.05 7.76
N ASP A 303 -9.01 -22.88 7.11
CA ASP A 303 -7.91 -21.94 7.28
C ASP A 303 -7.98 -21.26 8.66
N PRO A 304 -7.03 -21.53 9.57
CA PRO A 304 -7.05 -20.97 10.93
C PRO A 304 -7.03 -19.45 10.96
N SER A 305 -6.42 -18.81 9.95
CA SER A 305 -6.38 -17.35 9.85
C SER A 305 -7.72 -16.76 9.46
N VAL A 306 -8.50 -17.46 8.63
CA VAL A 306 -9.86 -17.05 8.26
C VAL A 306 -10.79 -17.24 9.44
N LEU A 307 -10.79 -18.44 10.05
CA LEU A 307 -11.60 -18.77 11.22
C LEU A 307 -11.35 -17.80 12.37
N TYR A 308 -10.08 -17.48 12.66
CA TYR A 308 -9.74 -16.49 13.66
C TYR A 308 -10.37 -15.12 13.37
N ARG A 309 -10.39 -14.69 12.10
CA ARG A 309 -10.97 -13.39 11.72
C ARG A 309 -12.49 -13.41 11.81
N THR A 310 -13.14 -14.46 11.30
CA THR A 310 -14.61 -14.56 11.26
C THR A 310 -15.22 -14.81 12.63
N ASP A 311 -14.60 -15.66 13.43
CA ASP A 311 -15.22 -16.20 14.65
C ASP A 311 -14.79 -15.44 15.89
N ILE A 312 -13.62 -14.80 15.84
CA ILE A 312 -13.05 -14.11 16.99
C ILE A 312 -12.85 -12.61 16.71
N GLU A 313 -12.06 -12.24 15.71
CA GLU A 313 -11.65 -10.85 15.52
C GLU A 313 -12.81 -9.92 15.14
N ASN A 314 -13.55 -10.24 14.07
CA ASN A 314 -14.64 -9.40 13.56
C ASN A 314 -15.80 -9.27 14.56
N PRO A 315 -16.27 -10.33 15.25
CA PRO A 315 -17.34 -10.19 16.24
C PRO A 315 -16.97 -9.24 17.39
N HIS A 316 -15.73 -9.29 17.87
CA HIS A 316 -15.25 -8.37 18.91
C HIS A 316 -15.19 -6.93 18.41
N LEU A 317 -14.69 -6.73 17.19
CA LEU A 317 -14.66 -5.40 16.58
C LEU A 317 -16.06 -4.83 16.32
N MET A 318 -17.00 -5.65 15.84
CA MET A 318 -18.38 -5.23 15.60
C MET A 318 -19.07 -4.85 16.91
N ARG A 319 -18.85 -5.63 17.99
CA ARG A 319 -19.36 -5.30 19.33
C ARG A 319 -18.78 -3.97 19.81
N ALA A 320 -17.45 -3.82 19.78
CA ALA A 320 -16.79 -2.59 20.19
C ALA A 320 -17.27 -1.37 19.37
N PHE A 321 -17.45 -1.53 18.05
CA PHE A 321 -18.03 -0.46 17.23
C PHE A 321 -19.47 -0.12 17.66
N GLY A 322 -20.29 -1.12 17.97
CA GLY A 322 -21.65 -0.93 18.48
C GLY A 322 -21.70 -0.14 19.80
N ASP A 323 -20.68 -0.28 20.65
CA ASP A 323 -20.61 0.41 21.94
C ASP A 323 -20.25 1.91 21.81
N SER A 324 -19.53 2.32 20.73
CA SER A 324 -19.20 3.72 20.44
C SER A 324 -19.18 4.02 18.93
N PRO A 325 -20.35 4.07 18.27
CA PRO A 325 -20.41 4.07 16.81
C PRO A 325 -20.04 5.43 16.18
N ILE A 326 -20.22 6.54 16.91
CA ILE A 326 -20.04 7.89 16.35
C ILE A 326 -18.58 8.32 16.41
N ALA A 327 -17.99 8.32 17.61
CA ALA A 327 -16.65 8.84 17.88
C ALA A 327 -15.59 7.73 18.11
N GLY A 328 -16.02 6.48 18.27
CA GLY A 328 -15.15 5.36 18.60
C GLY A 328 -14.62 5.43 20.03
N HIS A 329 -13.73 4.50 20.35
CA HIS A 329 -13.10 4.35 21.67
C HIS A 329 -11.72 5.03 21.77
N GLY A 330 -11.28 5.68 20.70
CA GLY A 330 -9.98 6.31 20.61
C GLY A 330 -8.84 5.34 20.28
N PHE A 331 -7.68 5.90 19.93
CA PHE A 331 -6.45 5.13 19.73
C PHE A 331 -5.95 4.52 21.03
N GLY A 332 -5.36 3.33 20.92
CA GLY A 332 -4.93 2.51 22.04
C GLY A 332 -6.02 1.63 22.66
N HIS A 333 -7.27 1.68 22.18
CA HIS A 333 -8.34 0.84 22.73
C HIS A 333 -8.13 -0.65 22.43
N ALA A 334 -8.24 -1.50 23.45
CA ALA A 334 -8.23 -2.96 23.31
C ALA A 334 -9.65 -3.48 23.11
N TYR A 335 -9.95 -4.04 21.94
CA TYR A 335 -11.32 -4.49 21.60
C TYR A 335 -11.58 -5.96 21.94
N LYS A 336 -10.59 -6.68 22.46
CA LYS A 336 -10.72 -8.07 22.96
C LYS A 336 -9.77 -8.34 24.12
N ALA A 337 -10.10 -9.35 24.91
CA ALA A 337 -9.28 -9.78 26.03
C ALA A 337 -7.93 -10.39 25.57
N PRO A 338 -6.89 -10.35 26.42
CA PRO A 338 -5.66 -11.10 26.18
C PRO A 338 -5.96 -12.58 25.98
N MET A 339 -5.36 -13.21 24.98
CA MET A 339 -5.52 -14.64 24.75
C MET A 339 -4.48 -15.42 25.56
N SER A 340 -4.92 -16.46 26.27
CA SER A 340 -4.03 -17.39 26.96
C SER A 340 -3.29 -18.26 25.95
N SER A 341 -2.22 -17.73 25.36
CA SER A 341 -1.35 -18.47 24.45
C SER A 341 0.10 -18.30 24.89
N GLN A 342 0.99 -19.23 24.55
CA GLN A 342 2.43 -19.07 24.83
C GLN A 342 3.09 -18.00 23.94
N ASN A 343 2.38 -17.47 22.95
CA ASN A 343 2.93 -16.48 22.02
C ASN A 343 2.63 -15.05 22.51
N VAL A 344 3.71 -14.32 22.81
CA VAL A 344 3.69 -12.93 23.32
C VAL A 344 2.84 -11.99 22.45
N PHE A 345 2.79 -12.21 21.13
CA PHE A 345 1.94 -11.41 20.25
C PHE A 345 0.45 -11.52 20.61
N PHE A 346 -0.03 -12.74 20.84
CA PHE A 346 -1.44 -13.00 21.17
C PHE A 346 -1.81 -12.58 22.60
N GLN A 347 -0.83 -12.52 23.49
CA GLN A 347 -1.02 -11.97 24.83
C GLN A 347 -1.15 -10.43 24.80
N ASP A 348 -0.24 -9.74 24.10
CA ASP A 348 -0.11 -8.29 24.27
C ASP A 348 -0.57 -7.44 23.09
N ALA A 349 -0.18 -7.80 21.86
CA ALA A 349 -0.37 -6.96 20.68
C ALA A 349 -1.67 -7.26 19.93
N ALA A 350 -2.09 -8.53 19.90
CA ALA A 350 -3.25 -8.97 19.12
C ALA A 350 -4.55 -8.27 19.53
N ARG A 351 -4.68 -7.82 20.79
CA ARG A 351 -5.85 -7.07 21.29
C ARG A 351 -6.00 -5.67 20.70
N TYR A 352 -4.95 -5.12 20.09
CA TYR A 352 -4.95 -3.80 19.45
C TYR A 352 -4.90 -3.89 17.91
N TYR A 353 -4.52 -5.06 17.37
CA TYR A 353 -4.30 -5.30 15.95
C TYR A 353 -5.44 -6.09 15.30
N ALA A 354 -6.01 -5.54 14.23
CA ALA A 354 -7.02 -6.18 13.42
C ALA A 354 -6.61 -6.26 11.94
N HIS A 355 -7.05 -7.31 11.26
CA HIS A 355 -6.81 -7.51 9.84
C HIS A 355 -7.71 -6.63 8.97
N ASN A 356 -8.97 -6.47 9.37
CA ASN A 356 -9.90 -5.55 8.72
C ASN A 356 -9.66 -4.12 9.21
N TYR A 357 -8.91 -3.34 8.43
CA TYR A 357 -8.54 -1.98 8.79
C TYR A 357 -9.75 -1.05 8.90
N TYR A 358 -10.78 -1.24 8.08
CA TYR A 358 -11.96 -0.37 8.11
C TYR A 358 -12.71 -0.53 9.41
N LEU A 359 -12.89 -1.78 9.85
CA LEU A 359 -13.57 -2.06 11.10
C LEU A 359 -12.69 -1.68 12.30
N TRP A 360 -11.38 -1.88 12.22
CA TRP A 360 -10.42 -1.34 13.19
C TRP A 360 -10.56 0.17 13.34
N LEU A 361 -10.53 0.92 12.23
CA LEU A 361 -10.61 2.37 12.22
C LEU A 361 -11.96 2.84 12.78
N ALA A 362 -13.05 2.15 12.43
CA ALA A 362 -14.38 2.41 12.96
C ALA A 362 -14.44 2.21 14.49
N VAL A 363 -13.80 1.17 15.05
CA VAL A 363 -13.71 1.01 16.51
C VAL A 363 -12.93 2.16 17.15
N LYS A 364 -11.82 2.61 16.54
CA LYS A 364 -10.96 3.65 17.12
C LYS A 364 -11.53 5.06 17.00
N THR A 365 -12.24 5.35 15.91
CA THR A 365 -12.63 6.74 15.56
C THR A 365 -14.10 6.91 15.17
N GLY A 366 -14.88 5.82 15.24
CA GLY A 366 -16.29 5.79 14.87
C GLY A 366 -16.51 6.04 13.38
N ILE A 367 -17.77 6.28 13.01
CA ILE A 367 -18.15 6.63 11.64
C ILE A 367 -17.54 7.96 11.19
N VAL A 368 -17.29 8.90 12.12
CA VAL A 368 -16.70 10.20 11.80
C VAL A 368 -15.30 10.04 11.24
N GLY A 369 -14.43 9.29 11.92
CA GLY A 369 -13.08 9.04 11.41
C GLY A 369 -13.07 8.19 10.14
N LEU A 370 -13.97 7.21 10.02
CA LEU A 370 -14.12 6.43 8.79
C LEU A 370 -14.49 7.31 7.59
N LEU A 371 -15.43 8.25 7.76
CA LEU A 371 -15.82 9.20 6.70
C LEU A 371 -14.69 10.15 6.33
N LEU A 372 -13.92 10.65 7.30
CA LEU A 372 -12.74 11.47 7.04
C LEU A 372 -11.68 10.69 6.23
N PHE A 373 -11.49 9.41 6.56
CA PHE A 373 -10.60 8.53 5.82
C PHE A 373 -11.07 8.27 4.39
N ILE A 374 -12.35 7.94 4.20
CA ILE A 374 -12.96 7.77 2.87
C ILE A 374 -12.82 9.06 2.05
N PHE A 375 -13.13 10.20 2.65
CA PHE A 375 -12.95 11.50 2.02
C PHE A 375 -11.49 11.74 1.62
N ALA A 376 -10.53 11.43 2.49
CA ALA A 376 -9.12 11.67 2.20
C ALA A 376 -8.56 10.76 1.10
N LEU A 377 -8.91 9.46 1.10
CA LEU A 377 -8.25 8.46 0.27
C LEU A 377 -9.11 7.88 -0.86
N VAL A 378 -10.43 7.73 -0.67
CA VAL A 378 -11.32 7.14 -1.69
C VAL A 378 -11.83 8.22 -2.66
N ALA A 379 -12.20 9.39 -2.16
CA ALA A 379 -12.71 10.47 -3.02
C ALA A 379 -11.75 10.89 -4.16
N PRO A 380 -10.41 10.93 -3.96
CA PRO A 380 -9.47 11.16 -5.07
C PRO A 380 -9.51 10.09 -6.17
N ILE A 381 -9.79 8.82 -5.84
CA ILE A 381 -9.94 7.75 -6.84
C ILE A 381 -11.17 8.05 -7.71
N ALA A 382 -12.29 8.39 -7.09
CA ALA A 382 -13.52 8.78 -7.79
C ALA A 382 -13.28 10.01 -8.69
N ALA A 383 -12.56 11.03 -8.19
CA ALA A 383 -12.19 12.19 -8.97
C ALA A 383 -11.31 11.84 -10.19
N ALA A 384 -10.36 10.92 -10.05
CA ALA A 384 -9.55 10.44 -11.18
C ALA A 384 -10.40 9.75 -12.26
N ILE A 385 -11.35 8.90 -11.85
CA ILE A 385 -12.31 8.24 -12.74
C ILE A 385 -13.22 9.26 -13.44
N GLN A 386 -13.70 10.28 -12.72
CA GLN A 386 -14.62 11.28 -13.26
C GLN A 386 -13.95 12.23 -14.26
N THR A 387 -12.70 12.60 -14.01
CA THR A 387 -11.93 13.53 -14.86
C THR A 387 -11.26 12.86 -16.05
N SER A 388 -11.21 11.52 -16.09
CA SER A 388 -10.48 10.75 -17.10
C SER A 388 -9.03 11.23 -17.29
N ASN A 389 -8.40 11.69 -16.21
CA ASN A 389 -7.00 12.12 -16.26
C ASN A 389 -6.09 10.89 -16.40
N ARG A 390 -5.31 10.85 -17.48
CA ARG A 390 -4.38 9.75 -17.81
C ARG A 390 -3.31 9.57 -16.75
N ASP A 391 -2.71 10.67 -16.28
CA ASP A 391 -1.62 10.63 -15.30
C ASP A 391 -2.12 10.15 -13.92
N ALA A 392 -3.41 10.33 -13.63
CA ALA A 392 -4.01 9.93 -12.36
C ALA A 392 -4.40 8.45 -12.31
N LEU A 393 -4.52 7.76 -13.45
CA LEU A 393 -5.04 6.39 -13.52
C LEU A 393 -4.15 5.40 -12.74
N GLY A 394 -2.84 5.41 -13.01
CA GLY A 394 -1.90 4.50 -12.35
C GLY A 394 -1.94 4.59 -10.82
N PRO A 395 -1.73 5.79 -10.23
CA PRO A 395 -1.84 6.00 -8.79
C PRO A 395 -3.24 5.72 -8.23
N ALA A 396 -4.32 6.03 -8.96
CA ALA A 396 -5.68 5.73 -8.51
C ALA A 396 -5.94 4.22 -8.41
N ALA A 397 -5.51 3.45 -9.41
CA ALA A 397 -5.62 2.00 -9.42
C ALA A 397 -4.74 1.34 -8.33
N ALA A 398 -3.51 1.83 -8.16
CA ALA A 398 -2.63 1.40 -7.09
C ALA A 398 -3.22 1.67 -5.69
N LEU A 399 -3.78 2.86 -5.46
CA LEU A 399 -4.43 3.19 -4.19
C LEU A 399 -5.67 2.33 -3.96
N ALA A 400 -6.50 2.15 -4.99
CA ALA A 400 -7.68 1.27 -4.90
C ALA A 400 -7.29 -0.16 -4.55
N GLY A 401 -6.21 -0.69 -5.14
CA GLY A 401 -5.71 -2.02 -4.83
C GLY A 401 -5.26 -2.17 -3.38
N LEU A 402 -4.48 -1.21 -2.86
CA LEU A 402 -4.02 -1.20 -1.47
C LEU A 402 -5.20 -1.04 -0.47
N LEU A 403 -6.18 -0.21 -0.81
CA LEU A 403 -7.41 -0.07 -0.02
C LEU A 403 -8.25 -1.36 -0.07
N ALA A 404 -8.37 -2.02 -1.22
CA ALA A 404 -9.09 -3.30 -1.29
C ALA A 404 -8.44 -4.37 -0.39
N ILE A 405 -7.10 -4.47 -0.37
CA ILE A 405 -6.39 -5.35 0.57
C ILE A 405 -6.73 -5.01 2.03
N SER A 406 -7.05 -3.75 2.34
CA SER A 406 -7.35 -3.27 3.69
C SER A 406 -8.59 -3.90 4.34
N VAL A 407 -9.40 -4.63 3.58
CA VAL A 407 -10.47 -5.49 4.12
C VAL A 407 -9.90 -6.69 4.89
N VAL A 408 -8.73 -7.20 4.52
CA VAL A 408 -8.14 -8.44 5.04
C VAL A 408 -6.69 -8.30 5.52
N GLY A 409 -6.06 -7.15 5.32
CA GLY A 409 -4.74 -6.85 5.84
C GLY A 409 -4.54 -5.33 5.96
N PRO A 410 -4.11 -4.79 7.11
CA PRO A 410 -4.31 -3.39 7.42
C PRO A 410 -3.23 -2.49 6.82
N MET A 411 -3.25 -2.33 5.49
CA MET A 411 -2.21 -1.60 4.74
C MET A 411 -1.92 -0.19 5.31
N PRO A 412 -2.93 0.63 5.65
CA PRO A 412 -2.69 1.97 6.20
C PRO A 412 -2.15 1.96 7.64
N ASN A 413 -2.27 0.85 8.36
CA ASN A 413 -1.83 0.71 9.75
C ASN A 413 -0.57 -0.15 9.94
N ASN A 414 0.02 -0.67 8.86
CA ASN A 414 1.22 -1.50 8.92
C ASN A 414 2.45 -0.70 8.44
N ILE A 415 3.63 -1.14 8.84
CA ILE A 415 4.91 -0.56 8.41
C ILE A 415 5.62 -1.62 7.55
N PRO A 416 6.08 -1.30 6.33
CA PRO A 416 6.15 0.02 5.66
C PRO A 416 4.92 0.38 4.81
N THR A 417 3.84 -0.41 4.84
CA THR A 417 2.70 -0.22 3.92
C THR A 417 1.96 1.10 4.10
N SER A 418 1.92 1.66 5.32
CA SER A 418 1.37 2.98 5.61
C SER A 418 2.07 4.09 4.82
N THR A 419 3.40 4.07 4.79
CA THR A 419 4.24 4.93 3.94
C THR A 419 3.88 4.75 2.46
N LEU A 420 3.68 3.50 1.99
CA LEU A 420 3.30 3.23 0.60
C LEU A 420 1.92 3.83 0.26
N VAL A 421 0.90 3.58 1.10
CA VAL A 421 -0.44 4.16 0.92
C VAL A 421 -0.34 5.68 0.85
N GLY A 422 0.43 6.29 1.75
CA GLY A 422 0.68 7.73 1.77
C GLY A 422 1.34 8.24 0.50
N LEU A 423 2.40 7.59 0.02
CA LEU A 423 3.09 7.97 -1.22
C LEU A 423 2.16 7.92 -2.43
N VAL A 424 1.39 6.84 -2.57
CA VAL A 424 0.47 6.66 -3.72
C VAL A 424 -0.70 7.65 -3.63
N ALA A 425 -1.30 7.82 -2.46
CA ALA A 425 -2.37 8.80 -2.24
C ALA A 425 -1.88 10.24 -2.47
N GLY A 426 -0.69 10.57 -1.97
CA GLY A 426 -0.04 11.85 -2.17
C GLY A 426 0.21 12.14 -3.64
N ALA A 427 0.75 11.17 -4.38
CA ALA A 427 0.94 11.30 -5.81
C ALA A 427 -0.38 11.59 -6.54
N LEU A 428 -1.43 10.82 -6.23
CA LEU A 428 -2.76 11.00 -6.81
C LEU A 428 -3.34 12.40 -6.55
N VAL A 429 -3.36 12.86 -5.30
CA VAL A 429 -3.91 14.21 -4.98
C VAL A 429 -3.03 15.33 -5.52
N GLY A 430 -1.72 15.11 -5.65
CA GLY A 430 -0.79 16.03 -6.31
C GLY A 430 -1.14 16.23 -7.78
N ILE A 431 -1.30 15.12 -8.52
CA ILE A 431 -1.70 15.11 -9.94
C ILE A 431 -3.05 15.83 -10.13
N LEU A 432 -4.05 15.47 -9.33
CA LEU A 432 -5.39 16.08 -9.42
C LEU A 432 -5.36 17.57 -9.06
N GLY A 433 -4.55 17.97 -8.07
CA GLY A 433 -4.37 19.37 -7.69
C GLY A 433 -3.75 20.22 -8.81
N MET A 434 -2.76 19.68 -9.54
CA MET A 434 -2.19 20.38 -10.70
C MET A 434 -3.23 20.63 -11.80
N VAL A 435 -4.12 19.67 -12.05
CA VAL A 435 -5.19 19.84 -13.04
C VAL A 435 -6.19 20.91 -12.63
N GLN A 436 -6.55 20.97 -11.33
CA GLN A 436 -7.47 21.99 -10.83
C GLN A 436 -6.87 23.40 -10.92
N SER A 437 -5.58 23.58 -10.60
CA SER A 437 -4.91 24.88 -10.69
C SER A 437 -4.75 25.41 -12.12
N ARG A 438 -4.81 24.53 -13.13
CA ARG A 438 -4.71 24.93 -14.56
C ARG A 438 -6.04 25.37 -15.17
N ARG A 439 -7.19 25.12 -14.51
CA ARG A 439 -8.46 25.63 -15.03
C ARG A 439 -8.43 27.15 -14.90
N PRO A 440 -8.46 27.92 -16.00
CA PRO A 440 -8.54 29.38 -15.90
C PRO A 440 -9.76 29.67 -15.03
N ALA A 441 -9.58 30.50 -14.00
CA ALA A 441 -10.69 31.01 -13.21
C ALA A 441 -11.67 31.55 -14.23
N SER A 442 -12.78 30.84 -14.45
CA SER A 442 -13.72 31.15 -15.52
C SER A 442 -14.03 32.62 -15.35
N THR A 443 -13.51 33.43 -16.27
CA THR A 443 -13.61 34.86 -16.15
C THR A 443 -15.09 35.09 -16.27
N ASN A 444 -15.74 35.29 -15.12
CA ASN A 444 -16.92 36.12 -15.00
C ASN A 444 -16.45 37.55 -15.34
N THR A 445 -15.84 37.73 -16.52
CA THR A 445 -16.05 38.90 -17.33
C THR A 445 -17.54 38.87 -17.54
N ILE A 446 -18.24 39.47 -16.58
CA ILE A 446 -19.39 40.30 -16.87
C ILE A 446 -18.92 41.10 -18.08
N LEU A 447 -19.26 40.63 -19.28
CA LEU A 447 -19.08 41.42 -20.48
C LEU A 447 -19.70 42.77 -20.08
N PRO A 448 -18.91 43.87 -20.07
CA PRO A 448 -19.49 45.16 -19.72
C PRO A 448 -20.73 45.29 -20.58
N ALA A 449 -21.89 45.43 -19.92
CA ALA A 449 -23.18 45.47 -20.57
C ALA A 449 -23.03 46.34 -21.81
N GLN A 450 -23.22 45.75 -22.99
CA GLN A 450 -23.09 46.50 -24.23
C GLN A 450 -23.99 47.71 -24.09
N SER A 451 -23.37 48.87 -23.91
CA SER A 451 -24.04 50.16 -23.92
C SER A 451 -24.86 50.18 -25.20
N LYS A 452 -26.19 50.27 -25.04
CA LYS A 452 -27.13 50.48 -26.14
C LYS A 452 -26.55 51.60 -27.01
N LYS A 453 -26.18 51.28 -28.25
CA LYS A 453 -25.96 52.28 -29.28
C LYS A 453 -27.26 53.09 -29.40
N GLU A 454 -27.22 54.36 -29.02
CA GLU A 454 -28.28 55.30 -29.34
C GLU A 454 -28.38 55.43 -30.88
N PRO A 455 -29.61 55.49 -31.43
CA PRO A 455 -29.81 55.74 -32.85
C PRO A 455 -29.36 57.17 -33.21
N VAL A 456 -28.52 57.28 -34.23
CA VAL A 456 -28.11 58.56 -34.82
C VAL A 456 -29.32 59.17 -35.54
N PRO A 457 -29.74 60.42 -35.21
CA PRO A 457 -30.80 61.11 -35.95
C PRO A 457 -30.27 61.60 -37.31
N CYS A 458 -31.08 61.39 -38.36
CA CYS A 458 -30.85 61.88 -39.72
C CYS A 458 -31.06 63.39 -39.88
#